data_AF-A0A9D6JZ46-F1
#
_entry.id   AF-A0A9D6JZ46-F1
#
_cell.length_a   1.000
_cell.length_b   1.000
_cell.length_c   1.000
_cell.angle_alpha   90.00
_cell.angle_beta   90.00
_cell.angle_gamma   90.00
#
_symmetry.space_group_name_H-M   'P 1'
#
loop_
_entity.id
_entity.type
_entity.pdbx_description
1 polymer ?
#
loop_
_entity_poly.entity_id
_entity_poly.type
_entity_poly.pdbx_seq_one_letter_code
_entity_poly.pdbx_strand_id
1 'polypeptide(L)' 'FKPTPFEERTDVKAMLEYDLKLEREAVENYKRRAQQAEEYGDIGLKVRLEEIAAEETEHAEELDRILRGWK' A
#
# COMPACT_ATOMS: atom_id res chain seq x y z
N PHE A 1 -11.01 14.74 0.79
CA PHE A 1 -9.66 14.19 0.57
C PHE A 1 -8.66 15.23 1.06
N LYS A 2 -7.90 14.96 2.13
CA LYS A 2 -6.80 15.81 2.56
C LYS A 2 -5.53 15.09 2.13
N PRO A 3 -4.70 15.65 1.23
CA PRO A 3 -3.46 15.00 0.83
C PRO A 3 -2.60 14.76 2.06
N THR A 4 -2.04 13.57 2.17
CA THR A 4 -1.09 13.23 3.22
C THR A 4 0.11 14.15 3.05
N PRO A 5 0.50 14.91 4.09
CA PRO A 5 1.70 15.74 4.02
C PRO A 5 2.90 14.86 3.66
N PHE A 6 3.60 15.19 2.58
CA PHE A 6 4.86 14.54 2.27
C PHE A 6 5.91 15.08 3.23
N GLU A 7 6.49 14.20 4.03
CA GLU A 7 7.66 14.54 4.83
C GLU A 7 8.90 14.09 4.06
N GLU A 8 9.72 15.05 3.65
CA GLU A 8 10.96 14.76 2.94
C GLU A 8 11.89 13.91 3.83
N ARG A 9 12.42 12.82 3.27
CA ARG A 9 13.41 11.95 3.91
C ARG A 9 14.71 12.07 3.13
N THR A 10 15.81 12.33 3.82
CA THR A 10 17.11 12.56 3.18
C THR A 10 18.03 11.34 3.20
N ASP A 11 17.65 10.30 3.95
CA ASP A 11 18.39 9.04 4.01
C ASP A 11 17.62 7.90 3.35
N VAL A 12 18.34 7.08 2.59
CA VAL A 12 17.73 6.01 1.77
C VAL A 12 16.98 5.00 2.64
N LYS A 13 17.48 4.71 3.84
CA LYS A 13 16.82 3.78 4.76
C LYS A 13 15.46 4.31 5.21
N ALA A 14 15.37 5.56 5.64
CA ALA A 14 14.12 6.16 6.04
C ALA A 14 13.16 6.35 4.86
N MET A 15 13.66 6.55 3.63
CA MET A 15 12.83 6.52 2.43
C MET A 15 12.18 5.15 2.26
N LEU A 16 12.95 4.06 2.34
CA LEU A 16 12.42 2.69 2.21
C LEU A 16 11.46 2.30 3.36
N GLU A 17 11.75 2.72 4.60
CA GLU A 17 10.84 2.51 5.73
C GLU A 17 9.54 3.30 5.56
N TYR A 18 9.62 4.49 4.97
CA TYR A 18 8.45 5.30 4.66
C TYR A 18 7.63 4.68 3.52
N ASP A 19 8.26 4.23 2.44
CA ASP A 19 7.60 3.53 1.35
C ASP A 19 6.93 2.25 1.86
N LEU A 20 7.60 1.44 2.69
CA LEU A 20 7.00 0.24 3.30
C LEU A 20 5.74 0.58 4.11
N LYS A 21 5.74 1.71 4.82
CA LYS A 21 4.56 2.18 5.54
C LYS A 21 3.44 2.56 4.56
N LEU A 22 3.76 3.28 3.48
CA LEU A 22 2.79 3.68 2.47
C LEU A 22 2.15 2.46 1.78
N GLU A 23 2.94 1.43 1.42
CA GLU A 23 2.41 0.22 0.80
C GLU A 23 1.42 -0.51 1.73
N ARG A 24 1.77 -0.64 3.01
CA ARG A 24 0.87 -1.25 4.02
C ARG A 24 -0.42 -0.43 4.19
N GLU A 25 -0.32 0.90 4.17
CA GLU A 25 -1.51 1.76 4.20
C GLU A 25 -2.35 1.61 2.92
N ALA A 26 -1.72 1.45 1.75
CA ALA A 26 -2.38 1.24 0.47
C ALA A 26 -3.17 -0.08 0.46
N VAL A 27 -2.59 -1.19 0.93
CA VAL A 27 -3.27 -2.49 1.07
C VAL A 27 -4.57 -2.35 1.87
N GLU A 28 -4.51 -1.74 3.06
CA GLU A 28 -5.70 -1.56 3.91
C GLU A 28 -6.74 -0.62 3.29
N ASN A 29 -6.28 0.39 2.55
CA ASN A 29 -7.14 1.31 1.82
C ASN A 29 -7.89 0.65 0.66
N TYR A 30 -7.22 -0.21 -0.11
CA TYR A 30 -7.82 -0.92 -1.23
C TYR A 30 -8.74 -2.04 -0.77
N LYS A 31 -8.37 -2.79 0.28
CA LYS A 31 -9.26 -3.77 0.92
C LYS A 31 -10.59 -3.14 1.38
N ARG A 32 -10.52 -1.99 2.04
CA ARG A 32 -11.72 -1.25 2.46
C ARG A 32 -12.59 -0.83 1.27
N ARG A 33 -11.97 -0.38 0.18
CA ARG A 33 -12.69 0.04 -1.02
C ARG A 33 -13.29 -1.16 -1.76
N ALA A 34 -12.60 -2.30 -1.78
CA ALA A 34 -13.14 -3.53 -2.34
C ALA A 34 -14.41 -3.98 -1.59
N GLN A 35 -14.41 -3.89 -0.26
CA GLN A 35 -15.62 -4.13 0.55
C GLN A 35 -16.75 -3.15 0.21
N GLN A 36 -16.45 -1.86 0.04
CA GLN A 36 -17.45 -0.86 -0.38
C GLN A 36 -18.00 -1.15 -1.78
N ALA A 37 -17.16 -1.58 -2.72
CA ALA A 37 -17.57 -1.97 -4.07
C ALA A 37 -18.46 -3.23 -4.04
N GLU A 38 -18.13 -4.19 -3.18
CA GLU A 38 -18.95 -5.37 -2.93
C GLU A 38 -20.33 -5.01 -2.36
N GLU A 39 -20.40 -4.16 -1.34
CA GLU A 39 -21.65 -3.67 -0.75
C GLU A 39 -22.51 -2.92 -1.77
N TYR A 40 -21.89 -2.22 -2.72
CA TYR A 40 -22.57 -1.52 -3.81
C TYR A 40 -22.96 -2.45 -4.98
N GLY A 41 -22.43 -3.67 -5.04
CA GLY A 41 -22.67 -4.63 -6.12
C GLY A 41 -21.82 -4.42 -7.38
N ASP A 42 -20.76 -3.61 -7.31
CA ASP A 42 -19.83 -3.39 -8.44
C ASP A 42 -18.72 -4.44 -8.43
N ILE A 43 -18.99 -5.56 -9.11
CA ILE A 43 -18.10 -6.72 -9.21
C ILE A 43 -16.78 -6.34 -9.91
N GLY A 44 -16.85 -5.55 -10.99
CA GLY A 44 -15.67 -5.18 -11.76
C GLY A 44 -14.71 -4.32 -10.95
N LEU A 45 -15.26 -3.34 -10.23
CA LEU A 45 -14.46 -2.49 -9.35
C LEU A 45 -13.89 -3.28 -8.16
N LYS A 46 -14.66 -4.17 -7.54
CA LYS A 46 -14.17 -5.04 -6.45
C LYS A 46 -12.92 -5.81 -6.89
N VAL A 47 -13.02 -6.55 -8.01
CA VAL A 47 -11.91 -7.37 -8.52
C VAL A 47 -10.69 -6.51 -8.77
N ARG A 48 -10.86 -5.35 -9.41
CA ARG A 48 -9.74 -4.45 -9.68
C ARG A 48 -9.05 -3.95 -8.41
N LEU A 49 -9.82 -3.65 -7.36
CA LEU A 49 -9.27 -3.18 -6.09
C LEU A 49 -8.55 -4.30 -5.33
N GLU A 50 -9.03 -5.55 -5.43
CA GLU A 50 -8.36 -6.72 -4.88
C GLU A 50 -7.04 -7.03 -5.59
N GLU A 51 -6.99 -6.88 -6.92
CA GLU A 51 -5.75 -6.99 -7.72
C GLU A 51 -4.72 -5.96 -7.25
N ILE A 52 -5.10 -4.68 -7.12
CA ILE A 52 -4.18 -3.64 -6.65
C ILE A 52 -3.72 -3.94 -5.21
N ALA A 53 -4.62 -4.38 -4.32
CA ALA A 53 -4.25 -4.75 -2.96
C ALA A 53 -3.23 -5.92 -2.92
N ALA A 54 -3.30 -6.85 -3.88
CA ALA A 54 -2.34 -7.92 -4.02
C ALA A 54 -0.96 -7.38 -4.48
N GLU A 55 -0.93 -6.51 -5.50
CA GLU A 55 0.30 -5.86 -5.97
C GLU A 55 1.01 -5.09 -4.84
N GLU A 56 0.29 -4.26 -4.08
CA GLU A 56 0.89 -3.51 -2.96
C GLU A 56 1.36 -4.43 -1.81
N THR A 57 0.75 -5.61 -1.66
CA THR A 57 1.22 -6.61 -0.70
C THR A 57 2.59 -7.16 -1.12
N GLU A 58 2.77 -7.47 -2.41
CA GLU A 58 4.05 -7.91 -2.96
C GLU A 58 5.14 -6.83 -2.81
N HIS A 59 4.81 -5.57 -3.12
CA HIS A 59 5.72 -4.43 -2.92
C HIS A 59 6.14 -4.28 -1.45
N ALA A 60 5.19 -4.37 -0.51
CA ALA A 60 5.49 -4.30 0.92
C ALA A 60 6.41 -5.44 1.37
N GLU A 61 6.21 -6.65 0.86
CA GLU A 61 7.08 -7.80 1.19
C GLU A 61 8.50 -7.63 0.65
N GLU A 62 8.66 -7.06 -0.55
CA GLU A 62 9.96 -6.77 -1.14
C GLU A 62 10.73 -5.71 -0.34
N LEU A 63 10.06 -4.60 0.01
CA LEU A 63 10.65 -3.55 0.86
C LEU A 63 11.03 -4.06 2.25
N ASP A 64 10.17 -4.86 2.88
CA ASP A 64 10.45 -5.48 4.19
C ASP A 64 11.67 -6.41 4.11
N ARG A 65 11.82 -7.17 3.01
CA ARG A 65 12.99 -8.01 2.76
C ARG A 65 14.27 -7.20 2.63
N ILE A 66 14.24 -6.10 1.87
CA ILE A 66 15.39 -5.19 1.70
C ILE A 66 15.81 -4.62 3.06
N LEU A 67 14.85 -4.12 3.85
CA LEU A 67 15.10 -3.51 5.15
C LEU A 67 15.66 -4.51 6.18
N ARG A 68 15.20 -5.77 6.17
CA ARG A 68 15.78 -6.83 7.01
C ARG A 68 17.24 -7.15 6.67
N GLY A 69 17.64 -6.96 5.41
CA GLY A 69 19.01 -7.14 4.93
C GLY A 69 19.91 -5.92 5.17
N TRP A 70 19.36 -4.81 5.66
CA TRP A 70 20.08 -3.54 5.79
C TRP A 70 21.05 -3.56 6.98
N LYS A 71 22.36 -3.47 6.69
CA LYS A 71 23.43 -3.32 7.68
C LYS A 71 23.89 -1.88 7.82
#